data_AF-A0A8T3R694-F1
#
_entry.id   AF-A0A8T3R694-F1
#
_cell.length_a   1.000
_cell.length_b   1.000
_cell.length_c   1.000
_cell.angle_alpha   90.00
_cell.angle_beta   90.00
_cell.angle_gamma   90.00
#
_symmetry.space_group_name_H-M   'P 1'
#
loop_
_entity.id
_entity.type
_entity.pdbx_description
1 polymer ?
#
loop_
_entity_poly.entity_id
_entity_poly.type
_entity_poly.pdbx_seq_one_letter_code
_entity_poly.pdbx_strand_id
1 'polypeptide(L)'
;LFDFEYALEMYKPAANRRWGYYALPILHHDQLVGKVDAVADRNASVLRINAIHEDVAFTRGVTTAVRAELKSLASWLGLAAVEPS
;
A
#
# COMPACT_ATOMS: atom_id res chain seq x y z
N LEU A 1 -6.23 -13.60 -16.08
CA LEU A 1 -4.89 -13.01 -16.25
C LEU A 1 -4.54 -12.35 -14.91
N PHE A 2 -3.62 -12.95 -14.17
CA PHE A 2 -3.15 -12.58 -12.81
C PHE A 2 -4.11 -12.65 -11.62
N ASP A 3 -5.41 -12.96 -11.78
CA ASP A 3 -6.40 -13.00 -10.68
C ASP A 3 -6.31 -11.82 -9.69
N PHE A 4 -5.89 -10.67 -10.21
CA PHE A 4 -5.62 -9.46 -9.44
C PHE A 4 -6.68 -8.42 -9.76
N GLU A 5 -7.64 -8.26 -8.85
CA GLU A 5 -8.69 -7.26 -9.01
C GLU A 5 -8.16 -5.88 -8.63
N TYR A 6 -7.85 -5.07 -9.64
CA TYR A 6 -7.37 -3.70 -9.46
C TYR A 6 -8.26 -2.68 -10.16
N ALA A 7 -8.63 -1.63 -9.43
CA ALA A 7 -9.32 -0.47 -9.98
C ALA A 7 -8.80 0.78 -9.27
N LEU A 8 -8.66 1.89 -10.01
CA LEU A 8 -8.39 3.19 -9.42
C LEU A 8 -9.65 3.68 -8.70
N GLU A 9 -9.70 3.50 -7.38
CA GLU A 9 -10.90 3.82 -6.58
C GLU A 9 -10.97 5.27 -6.10
N MET A 10 -9.97 6.09 -6.43
CA MET A 10 -9.99 7.54 -6.17
C MET A 10 -11.23 8.25 -6.73
N TYR A 11 -11.82 7.70 -7.80
CA TYR A 11 -13.03 8.20 -8.44
C TYR A 11 -14.33 7.67 -7.81
N LYS A 12 -14.25 6.69 -6.92
CA LYS A 12 -15.42 6.18 -6.18
C LYS A 12 -15.67 7.05 -4.93
N PRO A 13 -16.93 7.25 -4.52
CA PRO A 13 -17.26 7.74 -3.18
C PRO A 13 -16.59 6.87 -2.12
N ALA A 14 -16.14 7.46 -1.01
CA ALA A 14 -15.39 6.76 0.03
C ALA A 14 -16.07 5.48 0.53
N ALA A 15 -17.39 5.51 0.72
CA ALA A 15 -18.19 4.37 1.18
C ALA A 15 -18.24 3.18 0.19
N ASN A 16 -17.91 3.40 -1.09
CA ASN A 16 -17.93 2.39 -2.15
C ASN A 16 -16.53 1.88 -2.51
N ARG A 17 -15.49 2.30 -1.78
CA ARG A 17 -14.12 1.83 -1.97
C ARG A 17 -13.95 0.48 -1.28
N ARG A 18 -13.43 -0.49 -2.02
CA ARG A 18 -13.04 -1.80 -1.49
C ARG A 18 -11.61 -1.79 -0.97
N TRP A 19 -10.72 -1.12 -1.69
CA TRP A 19 -9.28 -1.17 -1.44
C TRP A 19 -8.73 0.13 -0.84
N GLY A 20 -9.45 1.25 -0.96
CA GLY A 20 -9.02 2.55 -0.44
C GLY A 20 -8.77 3.57 -1.53
N TYR A 21 -8.31 4.78 -1.17
CA TYR A 21 -8.20 5.88 -2.15
C TYR A 21 -7.04 5.65 -3.13
N TYR A 22 -5.88 5.27 -2.61
CA TYR A 22 -4.65 5.00 -3.37
C TYR A 22 -4.18 3.58 -3.09
N ALA A 23 -4.94 2.59 -3.55
CA ALA A 23 -4.48 1.21 -3.53
C ALA A 23 -3.28 1.07 -4.49
N LEU A 24 -2.08 0.88 -3.96
CA LEU A 24 -0.86 0.60 -4.72
C LEU A 24 -0.65 -0.92 -4.76
N PRO A 25 -0.41 -1.53 -5.93
CA PRO A 25 -0.12 -2.96 -6.02
C PRO A 25 1.19 -3.32 -5.32
N ILE A 26 1.19 -4.44 -4.58
CA ILE A 26 2.38 -5.04 -3.98
C ILE A 26 2.85 -6.16 -4.91
N LEU A 27 3.97 -5.92 -5.59
CA LEU A 27 4.68 -6.91 -6.39
C LEU A 27 5.82 -7.50 -5.55
N HIS A 28 5.83 -8.81 -5.37
CA HIS A 28 6.91 -9.52 -4.70
C HIS A 28 7.44 -10.61 -5.63
N HIS A 29 8.72 -10.48 -6.03
CA HIS A 29 9.29 -11.21 -7.16
C HIS A 29 8.47 -10.99 -8.45
N ASP A 30 7.81 -12.03 -8.94
CA ASP A 30 7.01 -12.06 -10.16
C ASP A 30 5.50 -12.13 -9.88
N GLN A 31 5.09 -11.97 -8.62
CA GLN A 31 3.69 -12.13 -8.20
C GLN A 31 3.11 -10.87 -7.55
N LEU A 32 1.90 -10.51 -7.97
CA LEU A 32 1.07 -9.53 -7.27
C LEU A 32 0.44 -10.22 -6.06
N VAL A 33 0.88 -9.82 -4.87
CA VAL A 33 0.51 -10.51 -3.62
C VAL A 33 -0.50 -9.73 -2.79
N GLY A 34 -0.71 -8.45 -3.09
CA GLY A 34 -1.62 -7.60 -2.33
C GLY A 34 -1.63 -6.15 -2.79
N LYS A 35 -2.20 -5.30 -1.94
CA LYS A 35 -2.34 -3.86 -2.16
C LYS A 35 -2.07 -3.10 -0.87
N VAL A 36 -1.53 -1.89 -0.96
CA VAL A 36 -1.43 -0.96 0.17
C VAL A 36 -2.19 0.31 -0.15
N ASP A 37 -3.12 0.71 0.72
CA ASP A 37 -3.71 2.04 0.69
C ASP A 37 -2.86 2.96 1.57
N ALA A 38 -2.19 3.91 0.94
CA ALA A 38 -1.29 4.83 1.62
C ALA A 38 -1.41 6.26 1.09
N VAL A 39 -1.16 7.23 1.96
CA VAL A 39 -1.17 8.65 1.62
C VAL A 39 0.07 9.34 2.18
N ALA A 40 0.66 10.22 1.38
CA ALA A 40 1.75 11.09 1.81
C ALA A 40 1.19 12.29 2.59
N ASP A 41 1.24 12.22 3.92
CA ASP A 41 0.93 13.35 4.80
C ASP A 41 2.17 14.23 4.93
N ARG A 42 2.28 15.21 4.04
CA ARG A 42 3.44 16.12 3.97
C ARG A 42 3.52 17.08 5.16
N ASN A 43 2.40 17.37 5.80
CA ASN A 43 2.37 18.26 6.97
C ASN A 43 2.99 17.56 8.19
N ALA A 44 2.68 16.28 8.39
CA ALA A 44 3.30 15.46 9.44
C ALA A 44 4.63 14.81 9.01
N SER A 45 5.02 14.92 7.73
CA SER A 45 6.20 14.26 7.15
C SER A 45 6.16 12.72 7.29
N VAL A 46 5.00 12.11 7.04
CA VAL A 46 4.82 10.66 7.14
C VAL A 46 4.09 10.06 5.95
N LEU A 47 4.45 8.83 5.59
CA LEU A 47 3.64 7.98 4.75
C LEU A 47 2.62 7.26 5.64
N ARG A 48 1.36 7.69 5.60
CA ARG A 48 0.29 7.03 6.37
C ARG A 48 -0.22 5.81 5.64
N ILE A 49 -0.31 4.69 6.34
CA ILE A 49 -0.85 3.43 5.85
C ILE A 49 -2.27 3.30 6.39
N ASN A 50 -3.26 3.38 5.50
CA ASN A 50 -4.67 3.19 5.85
C ASN A 50 -5.00 1.70 5.96
N ALA A 51 -4.49 0.90 5.01
CA ALA A 51 -4.75 -0.53 4.94
C ALA A 51 -3.67 -1.27 4.14
N ILE A 52 -3.45 -2.53 4.47
CA ILE A 52 -2.74 -3.51 3.64
C ILE A 52 -3.74 -4.64 3.37
N HIS A 53 -3.98 -4.92 2.09
CA HIS A 53 -4.86 -5.98 1.62
C HIS A 53 -4.00 -7.11 1.09
N GLU A 54 -4.11 -8.28 1.70
CA GLU A 54 -3.40 -9.48 1.30
C GLU A 54 -4.29 -10.27 0.33
N ASP A 55 -3.92 -10.30 -0.95
CA ASP A 55 -4.62 -11.18 -1.92
C ASP A 55 -4.18 -12.64 -1.72
N VAL A 56 -2.97 -12.84 -1.17
CA VAL A 56 -2.48 -14.09 -0.59
C VAL A 56 -1.88 -13.81 0.78
N ALA A 57 -2.03 -14.75 1.72
CA ALA A 57 -1.50 -14.59 3.07
C ALA A 57 0.01 -14.33 3.07
N PHE A 58 0.44 -13.25 3.71
CA PHE A 58 1.85 -12.87 3.76
C PHE A 58 2.61 -13.80 4.71
N THR A 59 3.69 -14.37 4.21
CA THR A 59 4.69 -14.99 5.07
C THR A 59 5.47 -13.90 5.83
N ARG A 60 6.20 -14.28 6.89
CA ARG A 60 7.10 -13.33 7.56
C ARG A 60 8.06 -12.62 6.61
N GLY A 61 8.59 -13.36 5.61
CA GLY A 61 9.50 -12.80 4.61
C GLY A 61 8.84 -11.71 3.79
N VAL A 62 7.64 -11.96 3.28
CA VAL A 62 6.85 -10.97 2.51
C VAL A 62 6.53 -9.77 3.38
N THR A 63 6.09 -9.97 4.63
CA THR A 63 5.81 -8.88 5.56
C THR A 63 7.04 -8.01 5.83
N THR A 64 8.22 -8.61 5.99
CA THR A 64 9.48 -7.86 6.15
C THR A 64 9.83 -7.07 4.89
N ALA A 65 9.72 -7.68 3.71
CA ALA A 65 9.98 -7.01 2.44
C ALA A 65 9.04 -5.83 2.20
N VAL A 66 7.73 -6.01 2.38
CA VAL A 66 6.74 -4.92 2.25
C VAL A 66 7.04 -3.77 3.20
N ARG A 67 7.37 -4.06 4.47
CA ARG A 67 7.74 -3.01 5.43
C ARG A 67 9.02 -2.26 5.04
N ALA A 68 10.00 -2.94 4.45
CA ALA A 68 11.21 -2.32 3.95
C ALA A 68 10.91 -1.40 2.77
N GLU A 69 10.10 -1.86 1.82
CA GLU A 69 9.70 -1.06 0.64
C GLU A 69 8.85 0.16 1.03
N LEU A 70 7.97 0.06 2.01
CA LEU A 70 7.22 1.22 2.51
C LEU A 70 8.16 2.29 3.09
N LYS A 71 9.22 1.89 3.79
CA LYS A 71 10.24 2.83 4.29
C LYS A 71 11.07 3.43 3.15
N SER A 72 11.43 2.61 2.16
CA SER A 72 12.12 3.06 0.94
C SER A 72 11.29 4.10 0.19
N LEU A 73 10.00 3.83 -0.01
CA LEU A 73 9.04 4.74 -0.62
C LEU A 73 8.88 6.04 0.17
N ALA A 74 8.74 5.97 1.50
CA ALA A 74 8.68 7.17 2.34
C ALA A 74 9.94 8.03 2.18
N SER A 75 11.13 7.42 2.21
CA SER A 75 12.39 8.12 1.99
C SER A 75 12.47 8.76 0.60
N TRP A 76 12.08 8.03 -0.45
CA TRP A 76 12.04 8.55 -1.82
C TRP A 76 11.08 9.74 -1.97
N LEU A 77 9.96 9.73 -1.25
CA LEU A 77 8.98 10.83 -1.22
C LEU A 77 9.40 12.03 -0.35
N GLY A 78 10.54 11.94 0.34
CA GLY A 78 11.04 12.95 1.27
C GLY A 78 10.29 13.00 2.61
N LEU A 79 9.76 11.86 3.06
CA LEU A 79 9.01 11.72 4.31
C LEU A 79 9.89 11.07 5.38
N ALA A 80 9.72 11.48 6.64
CA ALA A 80 10.56 11.04 7.75
C ALA A 80 10.19 9.66 8.30
N ALA A 81 8.92 9.25 8.21
CA ALA A 81 8.46 7.98 8.77
C ALA A 81 7.30 7.33 7.99
N VAL A 82 7.01 6.09 8.37
CA VAL A 82 5.83 5.33 7.95
C VAL A 82 4.99 5.09 9.20
N GLU A 83 3.72 5.47 9.17
CA GLU A 83 2.82 5.37 10.31
C GLU A 83 1.49 4.72 9.89
N PRO A 84 0.82 3.96 10.78
CA PRO A 84 -0.59 3.64 10.57
C PRO A 84 -1.45 4.92 10.64
N SER A 85 -2.63 4.89 10.03
CA SER A 85 -3.61 5.99 10.07
C SER A 85 -4.48 5.93 11.32
#